data_AF-A0A449DBY1-F1
#
_entry.id   AF-A0A449DBY1-F1
#
_cell.length_a   1.000
_cell.length_b   1.000
_cell.length_c   1.000
_cell.angle_alpha   90.00
_cell.angle_beta   90.00
_cell.angle_gamma   90.00
#
_symmetry.space_group_name_H-M   'P 1'
#
loop_
_entity.id
_entity.type
_entity.pdbx_description
1 polymer ?
#
loop_
_entity_poly.entity_id
_entity_poly.type
_entity_poly.pdbx_seq_one_letter_code
_entity_poly.pdbx_strand_id
1 'polypeptide(L)'
;MGIRDDAVEIRARGWRTLAALHGLIDTELERSLQREHGLSVVEFTVLDALSRQDGWHMRMRQLARAAALSSSATTRLVTRLEDPVCSPASSAR
;
A
#
# COMPACT_ATOMS: atom_id res chain seq x y z
N MET A 1 13.71 29.86 -27.20
CA MET A 1 13.00 28.78 -26.48
C MET A 1 13.63 27.47 -26.92
N GLY A 2 14.68 27.04 -26.22
CA GLY A 2 15.61 26.03 -26.73
C GLY A 2 15.35 24.67 -26.11
N ILE A 3 15.35 23.63 -26.96
CA ILE A 3 15.38 22.16 -26.75
C ILE A 3 15.51 21.61 -25.30
N ARG A 4 16.29 22.25 -24.42
CA ARG A 4 16.38 21.91 -22.99
C ARG A 4 15.06 22.13 -22.24
N ASP A 5 14.32 23.18 -22.58
CA ASP A 5 13.03 23.53 -21.95
C ASP A 5 11.95 22.51 -22.34
N ASP A 6 11.93 22.11 -23.62
CA ASP A 6 11.05 21.06 -24.14
C ASP A 6 11.29 19.73 -23.43
N ALA A 7 12.55 19.38 -23.15
CA ALA A 7 12.90 18.15 -22.44
C ALA A 7 12.46 18.16 -20.97
N VAL A 8 12.44 19.32 -20.30
CA VAL A 8 11.92 19.47 -18.93
C VAL A 8 10.40 19.31 -18.94
N GLU A 9 9.72 19.98 -19.87
CA GLU A 9 8.27 19.89 -20.03
C GLU A 9 7.80 18.47 -20.38
N ILE A 10 8.52 17.77 -21.26
CA ILE A 10 8.22 16.36 -21.59
C ILE A 10 8.33 15.47 -20.35
N ARG A 11 9.38 15.64 -19.53
CA ARG A 11 9.54 14.87 -18.28
C ARG A 11 8.47 15.23 -17.26
N ALA A 12 8.16 16.51 -17.08
CA ALA A 12 7.13 16.98 -16.17
C ALA A 12 5.74 16.44 -16.56
N ARG A 13 5.43 16.41 -17.86
CA ARG A 13 4.20 15.81 -18.38
C ARG A 13 4.18 14.31 -18.15
N GLY A 14 5.27 13.61 -18.48
CA GLY A 14 5.38 12.16 -18.25
C GLY A 14 5.19 11.78 -16.77
N TRP A 15 5.82 12.54 -15.87
CA TRP A 15 5.66 12.35 -14.42
C TRP A 15 4.22 12.57 -13.96
N ARG A 16 3.55 13.63 -14.42
CA ARG A 16 2.14 13.90 -14.09
C ARG A 16 1.22 12.78 -14.59
N THR A 17 1.45 12.26 -15.80
CA THR A 17 0.68 11.13 -16.33
C THR A 17 0.90 9.87 -15.51
N LEU A 18 2.14 9.56 -15.13
CA LEU A 18 2.45 8.42 -14.27
C LEU A 18 1.79 8.55 -12.89
N ALA A 19 1.91 9.72 -12.26
CA ALA A 19 1.29 9.98 -10.96
C ALA A 19 -0.23 9.87 -11.01
N ALA A 20 -0.87 10.35 -12.09
CA ALA A 20 -2.31 10.20 -12.30
C ALA A 20 -2.71 8.73 -12.48
N LEU A 21 -1.97 7.97 -13.29
CA LEU A 21 -2.22 6.54 -13.48
C LEU A 21 -2.07 5.76 -12.16
N HIS A 22 -0.99 6.03 -11.41
CA HIS A 22 -0.78 5.45 -10.10
C HIS A 22 -1.95 5.76 -9.17
N GLY A 23 -2.37 7.02 -9.07
CA GLY A 23 -3.50 7.43 -8.23
C GLY A 23 -4.82 6.76 -8.61
N LEU A 24 -5.08 6.56 -9.90
CA LEU A 24 -6.27 5.85 -10.37
C LEU A 24 -6.26 4.37 -9.96
N ILE A 25 -5.13 3.70 -10.13
CA ILE A 25 -4.96 2.29 -9.73
C ILE A 25 -5.10 2.15 -8.22
N ASP A 26 -4.42 3.00 -7.46
CA ASP A 26 -4.44 3.01 -6.00
C ASP A 26 -5.86 3.23 -5.46
N THR A 27 -6.61 4.18 -6.05
CA THR A 27 -8.01 4.45 -5.68
C THR A 27 -8.92 3.26 -5.95
N GLU A 28 -8.76 2.57 -7.07
CA GLU A 28 -9.61 1.42 -7.41
C GLU A 28 -9.29 0.20 -6.55
N LEU A 29 -8.00 -0.03 -6.25
CA LEU A 29 -7.56 -1.08 -5.33
C LEU A 29 -8.10 -0.83 -3.92
N GLU A 30 -7.94 0.38 -3.38
CA GLU A 30 -8.46 0.75 -2.06
C GLU A 30 -9.97 0.56 -1.99
N ARG A 31 -10.69 0.99 -3.02
CA ARG A 31 -12.15 0.83 -3.11
C ARG A 31 -12.56 -0.64 -3.11
N SER A 32 -11.87 -1.49 -3.86
CA SER A 32 -12.21 -2.91 -3.98
C SER A 32 -11.91 -3.64 -2.67
N LEU A 33 -10.72 -3.44 -2.11
CA LEU A 33 -10.30 -4.05 -0.83
C LEU A 33 -11.20 -3.60 0.33
N GLN A 34 -11.56 -2.32 0.39
CA GLN A 34 -12.43 -1.82 1.44
C GLN A 34 -13.85 -2.38 1.32
N ARG A 35 -14.38 -2.55 0.11
CA ARG A 35 -15.73 -3.10 -0.12
C ARG A 35 -15.83 -4.58 0.19
N GLU A 36 -14.84 -5.37 -0.24
CA GLU A 36 -14.89 -6.83 -0.16
C GLU A 36 -14.33 -7.37 1.16
N HIS A 37 -13.35 -6.68 1.74
CA HIS A 37 -12.58 -7.18 2.88
C HIS A 37 -12.44 -6.17 4.03
N GLY A 38 -12.86 -4.91 3.85
CA GLY A 38 -12.67 -3.87 4.85
C GLY A 38 -11.20 -3.51 5.10
N LEU A 39 -10.33 -3.82 4.13
CA LEU A 39 -8.88 -3.61 4.22
C LEU A 39 -8.45 -2.42 3.37
N SER A 40 -7.43 -1.72 3.84
CA SER A 40 -6.67 -0.77 3.03
C SER A 40 -5.59 -1.46 2.18
N VAL A 41 -5.15 -0.82 1.09
CA VAL A 41 -4.06 -1.30 0.20
C VAL A 41 -2.78 -1.58 1.00
N VAL A 42 -2.50 -0.76 2.01
CA VAL A 42 -1.31 -0.89 2.85
C VAL A 42 -1.39 -2.14 3.72
N GLU A 43 -2.55 -2.41 4.33
CA GLU A 43 -2.78 -3.63 5.11
C GLU A 43 -2.70 -4.87 4.23
N PHE A 44 -3.33 -4.84 3.06
CA PHE A 44 -3.24 -5.92 2.09
C PHE A 44 -1.78 -6.19 1.69
N THR A 45 -0.99 -5.15 1.39
CA THR A 45 0.43 -5.29 1.02
C THR A 45 1.25 -5.94 2.14
N VAL A 46 0.95 -5.61 3.40
CA VAL A 46 1.59 -6.26 4.57
C VAL A 46 1.24 -7.75 4.64
N LEU A 47 -0.04 -8.10 4.51
CA LEU A 47 -0.51 -9.48 4.55
C LEU A 47 0.03 -10.29 3.36
N ASP A 48 0.06 -9.69 2.17
CA ASP A 48 0.59 -10.27 0.93
C ASP A 48 2.11 -10.43 0.97
N ALA A 49 2.84 -9.54 1.65
CA ALA A 49 4.27 -9.72 1.89
C ALA A 49 4.54 -10.90 2.85
N LEU A 50 3.75 -11.04 3.91
CA LEU A 50 3.85 -12.13 4.88
C LEU A 50 3.46 -13.48 4.27
N SER A 51 2.42 -13.52 3.43
CA SER A 51 1.93 -14.75 2.80
C SER A 51 2.96 -15.38 1.84
N ARG A 52 3.81 -14.56 1.22
CA ARG A 52 4.90 -15.02 0.33
C ARG A 52 6.14 -15.53 1.05
N GLN A 53 6.21 -15.41 2.38
CA GLN A 53 7.33 -15.95 3.14
C GLN A 53 6.98 -17.32 3.74
N ASP A 54 7.89 -18.27 3.58
CA ASP A 54 7.78 -19.59 4.21
C ASP A 54 7.80 -19.43 5.74
N GLY A 55 6.65 -19.70 6.36
CA GLY A 55 6.45 -19.57 7.80
C GLY A 55 5.73 -18.30 8.25
N TRP A 56 5.26 -17.41 7.37
CA TRP A 56 4.40 -16.25 7.70
C TRP A 56 4.99 -15.25 8.70
N HIS A 57 6.31 -15.19 8.82
CA HIS A 57 7.00 -14.24 9.70
C HIS A 57 8.01 -13.42 8.90
N MET A 58 8.03 -12.10 9.11
CA MET A 58 9.03 -11.19 8.57
C MET A 58 9.56 -10.28 9.66
N ARG A 59 10.81 -9.82 9.51
CA ARG A 59 11.32 -8.74 10.37
C ARG A 59 10.61 -7.43 10.04
N MET A 60 10.31 -6.63 11.06
CA MET A 60 9.61 -5.33 10.93
C MET A 60 10.25 -4.39 9.90
N ARG A 61 11.59 -4.39 9.77
CA ARG A 61 12.31 -3.59 8.75
C ARG A 61 12.02 -4.05 7.32
N GLN A 62 11.89 -5.35 7.09
CA GLN A 62 11.55 -5.90 5.77
C GLN A 62 10.09 -5.60 5.44
N LEU A 63 9.22 -5.65 6.46
CA LEU A 63 7.81 -5.31 6.31
C LEU A 63 7.62 -3.82 5.95
N ALA A 64 8.32 -2.94 6.66
CA ALA A 64 8.31 -1.50 6.38
C ALA A 64 8.73 -1.19 4.93
N ARG A 65 9.76 -1.90 4.44
CA ARG A 65 10.24 -1.75 3.07
C ARG A 65 9.24 -2.29 2.04
N ALA A 66 8.57 -3.41 2.33
CA ALA A 66 7.55 -3.97 1.44
C ALA A 66 6.32 -3.07 1.33
N ALA A 67 5.90 -2.44 2.42
CA ALA A 67 4.77 -1.51 2.46
C ALA A 67 5.15 -0.06 2.07
N ALA A 68 6.41 0.20 1.70
CA ALA A 68 6.94 1.54 1.46
C ALA A 68 6.66 2.55 2.61
N LEU A 69 6.60 2.05 3.85
CA LEU A 69 6.31 2.84 5.05
C LEU A 69 7.56 3.13 5.87
N SER A 70 7.47 4.16 6.71
CA SER A 70 8.45 4.37 7.77
C SER A 70 8.30 3.32 8.88
N SER A 71 9.36 3.08 9.65
CA SER A 71 9.34 2.11 10.74
C SER A 71 8.24 2.38 11.77
N SER A 72 7.97 3.66 12.10
CA SER A 72 6.92 4.04 13.05
C SER A 72 5.50 3.86 12.47
N ALA A 73 5.30 4.14 11.18
CA ALA A 73 4.03 3.87 10.52
C ALA A 73 3.75 2.36 10.45
N THR A 74 4.79 1.55 10.19
CA THR A 74 4.69 0.09 10.12
C THR A 74 4.30 -0.50 11.47
N THR A 75 4.92 -0.08 12.58
CA THR A 75 4.53 -0.57 13.91
C THR A 75 3.07 -0.24 14.23
N ARG A 76 2.63 1.00 13.99
CA ARG A 76 1.23 1.40 14.23
C ARG A 76 0.25 0.58 13.39
N LEU A 77 0.61 0.29 12.15
CA LEU A 77 -0.18 -0.54 11.24
C LEU A 77 -0.28 -1.98 11.75
N VAL A 78 0.84 -2.60 12.15
CA VAL A 78 0.84 -3.97 12.68
C VAL A 78 0.03 -4.04 13.98
N THR A 79 0.19 -3.09 14.90
CA THR A 79 -0.64 -3.03 16.12
C THR A 79 -2.13 -2.93 15.79
N ARG A 80 -2.52 -2.13 14.79
CA ARG A 80 -3.93 -2.05 14.34
C ARG A 80 -4.43 -3.39 13.77
N LEU A 81 -3.59 -4.11 13.03
CA LEU A 81 -3.92 -5.43 12.47
C LEU A 81 -3.99 -6.53 13.54
N GLU A 82 -3.23 -6.38 14.63
CA GLU A 82 -3.27 -7.27 15.80
C GLU A 82 -4.47 -6.97 16.72
N ASP A 83 -5.01 -5.75 16.68
CA ASP A 83 -6.17 -5.36 17.46
C ASP A 83 -7.45 -6.09 16.96
N PRO A 84 -8.15 -6.86 17.82
CA PRO A 84 -9.32 -7.65 17.44
C PRO A 84 -10.57 -6.81 17.12
N VAL A 85 -10.50 -5.47 17.18
CA VAL A 85 -11.63 -4.56 16.98
C VAL A 85 -12.13 -4.53 15.53
N CYS A 86 -11.38 -5.10 14.57
CA CYS A 86 -11.84 -5.29 13.19
C CYS A 86 -11.62 -6.72 12.70
N SER A 87 -12.13 -7.73 13.43
CA SER A 87 -12.34 -9.06 12.85
C SER A 87 -13.74 -9.13 12.24
N PRO A 88 -13.93 -9.20 10.90
CA PRO A 88 -15.23 -9.53 10.31
C PRO A 88 -15.66 -10.99 10.56
N ALA A 89 -14.86 -11.78 11.29
CA ALA A 89 -15.10 -13.21 11.52
C ALA A 89 -15.68 -13.56 12.91
N SER A 90 -16.08 -12.59 13.74
CA SER A 90 -16.63 -12.85 15.09
C SER A 90 -18.10 -12.42 15.29
N SER A 91 -18.94 -12.48 14.25
CA SER A 91 -20.40 -12.36 14.37
C SER A 91 -21.17 -13.60 13.86
N ALA A 92 -20.47 -14.70 13.58
CA ALA A 92 -21.11 -15.96 13.23
C ALA A 92 -20.32 -17.14 13.82
N ARG A 93 -20.28 -17.23 15.14
CA ARG A 93 -20.25 -18.47 15.91
C ARG A 93 -20.48 -18.22 17.39
#